data_AF-A0A7Y2C2J2-F1
#
_entry.id   AF-A0A7Y2C2J2-F1
#
_cell.length_a   1.000
_cell.length_b   1.000
_cell.length_c   1.000
_cell.angle_alpha   90.00
_cell.angle_beta   90.00
_cell.angle_gamma   90.00
#
_symmetry.space_group_name_H-M   'P 1'
#
loop_
_entity.id
_entity.type
_entity.pdbx_description
1 polymer ?
#
loop_
_entity_poly.entity_id
_entity_poly.type
_entity_poly.pdbx_seq_one_letter_code
_entity_poly.pdbx_strand_id
1 'polypeptide(L)'
;MEKRYKINTSPASPPESSIRKHMDFDALLEKHKQSSAQKSTNVRRLYFGIATAAAVALLLLIPLWERLNPGYDQMADDHFANQPFINPPLEGVQKDFVSKTVDSQSGGSIDLSDHLEVQIPKAAFVNQTGEAVQGPVEIKYREFQDFVDFFISGIPMHYDSLDQRYLLESAGMVEVFAEQNGARLQVAPGKSLSVRVQGKVRVEASN
;
A
#
# COMPACT_ATOMS: atom_id res chain seq x y z
N MET A 1 -11.43 12.05 -22.68
CA MET A 1 -12.01 13.40 -22.48
C MET A 1 -11.56 13.91 -21.11
N GLU A 2 -10.56 14.79 -21.06
CA GLU A 2 -10.10 15.39 -19.80
C GLU A 2 -11.09 16.46 -19.32
N LYS A 3 -11.67 16.26 -18.13
CA LYS A 3 -12.50 17.29 -17.50
C LYS A 3 -11.57 18.29 -16.81
N ARG A 4 -11.42 19.48 -17.41
CA ARG A 4 -10.67 20.60 -16.83
C ARG A 4 -11.52 21.26 -15.74
N TYR A 5 -11.25 20.94 -14.47
CA TYR A 5 -11.88 21.63 -13.35
C TYR A 5 -11.13 22.92 -13.04
N LYS A 6 -11.87 24.04 -12.98
CA LYS A 6 -11.33 25.34 -12.61
C LYS A 6 -11.56 25.55 -11.12
N ILE A 7 -10.58 25.15 -10.30
CA ILE A 7 -10.66 25.29 -8.84
C ILE A 7 -10.38 26.75 -8.49
N ASN A 8 -11.36 27.44 -7.90
CA ASN A 8 -11.18 28.80 -7.41
C ASN A 8 -10.67 28.73 -5.96
N THR A 9 -9.40 29.09 -5.75
CA THR A 9 -8.71 29.07 -4.45
C THR A 9 -8.97 30.30 -3.59
N SER A 10 -9.68 31.31 -4.11
CA SER A 10 -10.12 32.50 -3.37
C SER A 10 -11.56 32.86 -3.73
N PRO A 11 -12.57 32.19 -3.13
CA PRO A 11 -13.96 32.59 -3.30
C PRO A 11 -14.16 34.00 -2.75
N ALA A 12 -14.86 34.85 -3.51
CA ALA A 12 -15.25 36.16 -3.02
C ALA A 12 -16.10 36.00 -1.75
N SER A 13 -15.82 36.80 -0.72
CA SER A 13 -16.63 36.80 0.49
C SER A 13 -18.09 37.12 0.16
N PRO A 14 -19.07 36.38 0.72
CA PRO A 14 -20.47 36.65 0.48
C PRO A 14 -20.83 38.08 0.89
N PRO A 15 -21.77 38.73 0.20
CA PRO A 15 -22.15 40.11 0.50
C PRO A 15 -22.69 40.22 1.94
N GLU A 16 -22.34 41.31 2.63
CA GLU A 16 -22.69 41.52 4.04
C GLU A 16 -24.19 41.37 4.33
N SER A 17 -25.06 41.65 3.36
CA SER A 17 -26.51 41.50 3.49
C SER A 17 -26.95 40.05 3.75
N SER A 18 -26.27 39.07 3.16
CA SER A 18 -26.56 37.64 3.35
C SER A 18 -26.14 37.16 4.75
N ILE A 19 -25.08 37.76 5.29
CA ILE A 19 -24.56 37.50 6.63
C ILE A 19 -25.52 38.08 7.68
N ARG A 20 -25.94 39.34 7.50
CA ARG A 20 -26.85 40.05 8.44
C ARG A 20 -28.22 39.41 8.59
N LYS A 21 -28.74 38.72 7.56
CA LYS A 21 -30.03 37.99 7.64
C LYS A 21 -30.04 36.89 8.70
N HIS A 22 -28.88 36.38 9.12
CA HIS A 22 -28.75 35.25 10.04
C HIS A 22 -28.13 35.65 11.39
N MET A 23 -27.97 36.95 11.66
CA MET A 23 -27.37 37.50 12.89
C MET A 23 -28.42 38.08 13.85
N ASP A 24 -29.59 37.44 13.97
CA ASP A 24 -30.58 37.82 14.99
C ASP A 24 -30.35 37.02 16.27
N PHE A 25 -29.36 37.49 17.04
CA PHE A 25 -29.00 36.88 18.33
C PHE A 25 -30.01 37.18 19.43
N ASP A 26 -30.80 38.24 19.28
CA ASP A 26 -31.83 38.62 20.23
C ASP A 26 -33.01 37.65 20.16
N ALA A 27 -33.44 37.26 18.94
CA ALA A 27 -34.45 36.22 18.75
C ALA A 27 -34.02 34.86 19.32
N LEU A 28 -32.73 34.50 19.20
CA LEU A 28 -32.17 33.30 19.81
C LEU A 28 -32.15 33.39 21.34
N LEU A 29 -31.78 34.56 21.88
CA LEU A 29 -31.72 34.81 23.32
C LEU A 29 -33.11 34.80 23.94
N GLU A 30 -34.13 35.37 23.29
CA GLU A 30 -35.52 35.31 23.74
C GLU A 30 -36.07 33.90 23.73
N LYS A 31 -35.81 33.12 22.66
CA LYS A 31 -36.20 31.71 22.57
C LYS A 31 -35.57 30.87 23.68
N HIS A 32 -34.33 31.18 24.07
CA HIS A 32 -33.66 30.55 25.20
C HIS A 32 -34.20 31.00 26.57
N LYS A 33 -34.56 32.28 26.72
CA LYS A 33 -35.13 32.80 27.97
C LYS A 33 -36.53 32.24 28.23
N GLN A 34 -37.35 32.09 27.19
CA GLN A 34 -38.69 31.49 27.29
C GLN A 34 -38.67 30.01 27.71
N SER A 35 -37.61 29.25 27.40
CA SER A 35 -37.49 27.85 27.83
C SER A 35 -37.08 27.69 29.30
N SER A 36 -36.60 28.75 29.96
CA SER A 36 -36.03 28.69 31.30
C SER A 36 -36.99 28.99 32.46
N ALA A 37 -38.26 29.33 32.17
CA ALA A 37 -39.22 29.76 33.20
C ALA A 37 -40.47 28.87 33.26
N GLN A 38 -40.36 27.64 33.78
CA GLN A 38 -41.52 26.92 34.32
C GLN A 38 -41.13 26.11 35.56
N LYS A 39 -41.57 26.56 36.75
CA LYS A 39 -41.38 25.85 38.03
C LYS A 39 -42.51 24.85 38.29
N SER A 40 -42.12 23.58 38.48
CA SER A 40 -42.56 22.53 39.44
C SER A 40 -44.03 22.53 39.92
N THR A 41 -44.78 21.42 39.88
CA THR A 41 -44.68 20.26 40.80
C THR A 41 -45.46 19.05 40.26
N ASN A 42 -44.99 17.82 40.51
CA ASN A 42 -45.52 16.49 40.11
C ASN A 42 -44.99 15.85 38.82
N VAL A 43 -44.24 16.56 37.97
CA VAL A 43 -43.68 15.96 36.73
C VAL A 43 -42.27 15.37 36.92
N ARG A 44 -41.61 15.67 38.05
CA ARG A 44 -40.20 15.28 38.32
C ARG A 44 -39.99 13.75 38.30
N ARG A 45 -40.95 12.95 38.77
CA ARG A 45 -40.86 11.48 38.78
C ARG A 45 -41.04 10.86 37.38
N LEU A 46 -41.85 11.47 36.51
CA LEU A 46 -42.04 11.02 35.13
C LEU A 46 -40.86 11.44 34.25
N TYR A 47 -40.31 12.65 34.45
CA TYR A 47 -39.12 13.09 33.73
C TYR A 47 -37.86 12.30 34.08
N PHE A 48 -37.68 11.84 35.33
CA PHE A 48 -36.54 10.97 35.65
C PHE A 48 -36.63 9.61 34.92
N GLY A 49 -37.82 9.02 34.77
CA GLY A 49 -37.99 7.76 34.03
C GLY A 49 -37.81 7.90 32.51
N ILE A 50 -38.33 8.98 31.91
CA ILE A 50 -38.21 9.23 30.46
C ILE A 50 -36.79 9.72 30.10
N ALA A 51 -36.15 10.53 30.95
CA ALA A 51 -34.77 10.98 30.73
C ALA A 51 -33.77 9.84 30.84
N THR A 52 -33.97 8.88 31.75
CA THR A 52 -33.13 7.67 31.80
C THR A 52 -33.36 6.75 30.61
N ALA A 53 -34.61 6.54 30.18
CA ALA A 53 -34.92 5.69 29.04
C ALA A 53 -34.36 6.26 27.72
N ALA A 54 -34.46 7.59 27.51
CA ALA A 54 -33.88 8.26 26.35
C ALA A 54 -32.33 8.25 26.37
N ALA A 55 -31.71 8.43 27.54
CA ALA A 55 -30.25 8.35 27.67
C ALA A 55 -29.72 6.92 27.44
N VAL A 56 -30.43 5.89 27.93
CA VAL A 56 -30.09 4.48 27.67
C VAL A 56 -30.31 4.14 26.20
N ALA A 57 -31.40 4.62 25.57
CA ALA A 57 -31.64 4.43 24.15
C ALA A 57 -30.56 5.11 23.28
N LEU A 58 -30.16 6.35 23.63
CA LEU A 58 -29.04 7.03 22.97
C LEU A 58 -27.72 6.29 23.17
N LEU A 59 -27.41 5.82 24.39
CA LEU A 59 -26.22 5.01 24.67
C LEU A 59 -26.21 3.66 23.92
N LEU A 60 -27.37 3.09 23.61
CA LEU A 60 -27.49 1.88 22.78
C LEU A 60 -27.47 2.19 21.28
N LEU A 61 -27.94 3.36 20.87
CA LEU A 61 -27.98 3.80 19.47
C LEU A 61 -26.63 4.33 18.97
N ILE A 62 -25.83 4.98 19.81
CA ILE A 62 -24.47 5.47 19.46
C ILE A 62 -23.56 4.33 18.96
N PRO A 63 -23.37 3.20 19.67
CA PRO A 63 -22.55 2.10 19.17
C PRO A 63 -23.17 1.38 17.98
N LEU A 64 -24.51 1.43 17.83
CA LEU A 64 -25.18 0.88 16.64
C LEU A 64 -24.95 1.77 15.40
N TRP A 65 -24.93 3.10 15.59
CA TRP A 65 -24.63 4.06 14.53
C TRP A 65 -23.17 3.95 14.06
N GLU A 66 -22.22 3.78 14.98
CA GLU A 66 -20.80 3.54 14.65
C GLU A 66 -20.59 2.21 13.92
N ARG A 67 -21.34 1.15 14.24
CA ARG A 67 -21.28 -0.13 13.51
C ARG A 67 -21.85 -0.08 12.09
N LEU A 68 -22.85 0.79 11.86
CA LEU A 68 -23.48 0.94 10.54
C LEU A 68 -22.70 1.90 9.63
N ASN A 69 -21.97 2.86 10.21
CA ASN A 69 -21.07 3.76 9.51
C ASN A 69 -19.65 3.63 10.09
N PRO A 70 -18.91 2.58 9.73
CA PRO A 70 -17.51 2.47 10.12
C PRO A 70 -16.75 3.72 9.66
N GLY A 71 -15.90 4.24 10.53
CA GLY A 71 -15.12 5.44 10.24
C GLY A 71 -14.17 5.23 9.08
N TYR A 72 -13.78 6.31 8.40
CA TYR A 72 -12.80 6.30 7.31
C TYR A 72 -11.51 5.55 7.69
N ASP A 73 -11.05 5.71 8.93
CA ASP A 73 -9.82 5.09 9.43
C ASP A 73 -9.93 3.55 9.45
N GLN A 74 -11.07 3.00 9.87
CA GLN A 74 -11.30 1.54 9.86
C GLN A 74 -11.35 1.00 8.43
N MET A 75 -12.02 1.72 7.52
CA MET A 75 -12.05 1.35 6.10
C MET A 75 -10.66 1.41 5.45
N ALA A 76 -9.83 2.38 5.84
CA ALA A 76 -8.47 2.51 5.36
C ALA A 76 -7.58 1.36 5.87
N ASP A 77 -7.63 1.06 7.16
CA ASP A 77 -6.87 -0.05 7.77
C ASP A 77 -7.25 -1.40 7.14
N ASP A 78 -8.55 -1.68 6.99
CA ASP A 78 -9.03 -2.89 6.33
C ASP A 78 -8.59 -2.96 4.87
N HIS A 79 -8.58 -1.84 4.15
CA HIS A 79 -8.11 -1.78 2.77
C HIS A 79 -6.63 -2.13 2.66
N PHE A 80 -5.76 -1.55 3.50
CA PHE A 80 -4.32 -1.82 3.49
C PHE A 80 -3.98 -3.22 4.01
N ALA A 81 -4.73 -3.74 4.97
CA ALA A 81 -4.54 -5.09 5.50
C ALA A 81 -4.81 -6.20 4.46
N ASN A 82 -5.68 -5.93 3.48
CA ASN A 82 -6.06 -6.90 2.46
C ASN A 82 -5.30 -6.76 1.13
N GLN A 83 -4.26 -5.91 1.06
CA GLN A 83 -3.45 -5.77 -0.15
C GLN A 83 -2.46 -6.92 -0.32
N PRO A 84 -2.11 -7.29 -1.57
CA PRO A 84 -1.03 -8.23 -1.82
C PRO A 84 0.30 -7.68 -1.31
N PHE A 85 1.20 -8.58 -0.89
CA PHE A 85 2.52 -8.19 -0.37
C PHE A 85 3.36 -7.42 -1.40
N ILE A 86 3.28 -7.80 -2.68
CA ILE A 86 3.82 -7.04 -3.80
C ILE A 86 2.65 -6.35 -4.47
N ASN A 87 2.56 -5.02 -4.35
CA ASN A 87 1.45 -4.24 -4.88
C ASN A 87 1.99 -3.07 -5.74
N PRO A 88 2.19 -3.28 -7.05
CA PRO A 88 2.66 -2.24 -7.95
C PRO A 88 1.70 -1.04 -7.96
N PRO A 89 2.21 0.21 -7.88
CA PRO A 89 1.36 1.41 -7.85
C PRO A 89 0.68 1.69 -9.20
N LEU A 90 1.18 1.09 -10.29
CA LEU A 90 0.67 1.26 -11.65
C LEU A 90 0.48 -0.12 -12.28
N GLU A 91 -0.77 -0.45 -12.63
CA GLU A 91 -1.07 -1.68 -13.35
C GLU A 91 -0.47 -1.65 -14.76
N GLY A 92 0.15 -2.77 -15.17
CA GLY A 92 0.73 -2.92 -16.51
C GLY A 92 2.03 -2.14 -16.78
N VAL A 93 2.54 -1.37 -15.80
CA VAL A 93 3.82 -0.66 -15.90
C VAL A 93 4.85 -1.40 -15.06
N GLN A 94 5.59 -2.31 -15.71
CA GLN A 94 6.70 -3.03 -15.09
C GLN A 94 7.91 -3.03 -16.00
N LYS A 95 9.07 -3.29 -15.41
CA LYS A 95 10.30 -3.49 -16.16
C LYS A 95 10.26 -4.83 -16.89
N ASP A 96 10.53 -4.80 -18.19
CA ASP A 96 10.55 -5.98 -19.05
C ASP A 96 11.74 -6.90 -18.71
N PHE A 97 11.55 -8.19 -18.99
CA PHE A 97 12.61 -9.19 -18.87
C PHE A 97 13.51 -9.20 -20.10
N VAL A 98 14.81 -9.32 -19.86
CA VAL A 98 15.81 -9.65 -20.88
C VAL A 98 16.10 -11.14 -20.80
N SER A 99 16.40 -11.77 -21.94
CA SER A 99 16.68 -13.21 -22.03
C SER A 99 18.07 -13.51 -22.57
N LYS A 100 18.76 -14.47 -21.97
CA LYS A 100 20.01 -15.04 -22.49
C LYS A 100 19.96 -16.57 -22.50
N THR A 101 20.25 -17.17 -23.65
CA THR A 101 20.23 -18.63 -23.80
C THR A 101 21.52 -19.26 -23.30
N VAL A 102 21.40 -20.35 -22.56
CA VAL A 102 22.52 -21.13 -21.99
C VAL A 102 22.28 -22.61 -22.22
N ASP A 103 23.35 -23.40 -22.33
CA ASP A 103 23.24 -24.86 -22.33
C ASP A 103 23.16 -25.39 -20.90
N SER A 104 22.07 -26.08 -20.58
CA SER A 104 21.83 -26.68 -19.26
C SER A 104 22.96 -27.63 -18.81
N GLN A 105 23.65 -28.29 -19.74
CA GLN A 105 24.65 -29.32 -19.44
C GLN A 105 26.06 -28.76 -19.21
N SER A 106 26.36 -27.59 -19.79
CA SER A 106 27.73 -27.05 -19.81
C SER A 106 28.12 -26.36 -18.49
N GLY A 107 27.15 -25.75 -17.80
CA GLY A 107 27.40 -24.91 -16.63
C GLY A 107 28.34 -23.72 -16.94
N GLY A 108 28.77 -23.00 -15.91
CA GLY A 108 29.74 -21.90 -16.01
C GLY A 108 29.24 -20.58 -15.42
N SER A 109 30.09 -19.56 -15.55
CA SER A 109 29.76 -18.16 -15.24
C SER A 109 29.26 -17.47 -16.48
N ILE A 110 28.13 -16.77 -16.35
CA ILE A 110 27.52 -16.01 -17.44
C ILE A 110 27.22 -14.60 -16.96
N ASP A 111 27.78 -13.61 -17.66
CA ASP A 111 27.39 -12.22 -17.50
C ASP A 111 26.02 -12.03 -18.17
N LEU A 112 25.00 -11.74 -17.38
CA LEU A 112 23.69 -11.37 -17.89
C LEU A 112 23.68 -9.89 -18.29
N SER A 113 24.41 -9.04 -17.57
CA SER A 113 24.67 -7.64 -17.93
C SER A 113 26.03 -7.20 -17.38
N ASP A 114 26.40 -5.93 -17.60
CA ASP A 114 27.63 -5.34 -17.05
C ASP A 114 27.68 -5.36 -15.50
N HIS A 115 26.52 -5.49 -14.84
CA HIS A 115 26.39 -5.42 -13.38
C HIS A 115 25.89 -6.73 -12.75
N LEU A 116 25.60 -7.74 -13.57
CA LEU A 116 24.98 -8.99 -13.13
C LEU A 116 25.68 -10.20 -13.73
N GLU A 117 26.29 -11.00 -12.88
CA GLU A 117 26.86 -12.30 -13.24
C GLU A 117 26.13 -13.41 -12.50
N VAL A 118 25.82 -14.50 -13.21
CA VAL A 118 25.24 -15.71 -12.61
C VAL A 118 26.14 -16.90 -12.90
N GLN A 119 26.51 -17.61 -11.83
CA GLN A 119 27.21 -18.88 -11.91
C GLN A 119 26.21 -20.03 -11.82
N ILE A 120 26.16 -20.83 -12.88
CA ILE A 120 25.23 -21.93 -13.06
C ILE A 120 26.02 -23.24 -13.03
N PRO A 121 25.76 -24.17 -12.09
CA PRO A 121 26.42 -25.48 -12.10
C PRO A 121 25.94 -26.32 -13.28
N LYS A 122 26.71 -27.34 -13.66
CA LYS A 122 26.30 -28.29 -14.72
C LYS A 122 24.99 -28.98 -14.35
N ALA A 123 24.09 -29.14 -15.31
CA ALA A 123 22.76 -29.74 -15.12
C ALA A 123 21.99 -29.10 -13.95
N ALA A 124 22.04 -27.76 -13.85
CA ALA A 124 21.41 -27.02 -12.75
C ALA A 124 19.88 -27.10 -12.73
N PHE A 125 19.26 -27.44 -13.86
CA PHE A 125 17.82 -27.27 -14.04
C PHE A 125 17.09 -28.60 -14.14
N VAL A 126 15.91 -28.65 -13.52
CA VAL A 126 14.91 -29.69 -13.66
C VAL A 126 13.57 -29.08 -14.06
N ASN A 127 12.74 -29.85 -14.75
CA ASN A 127 11.38 -29.44 -15.08
C ASN A 127 10.46 -29.57 -13.85
N GLN A 128 9.17 -29.31 -14.04
CA GLN A 128 8.17 -29.39 -12.96
C GLN A 128 7.97 -30.81 -12.40
N THR A 129 8.35 -31.86 -13.14
CA THR A 129 8.29 -33.26 -12.69
C THR A 129 9.59 -33.72 -12.03
N GLY A 130 10.62 -32.87 -11.97
CA GLY A 130 11.92 -33.17 -11.38
C GLY A 130 12.91 -33.85 -12.33
N GLU A 131 12.56 -33.98 -13.62
CA GLU A 131 13.44 -34.57 -14.63
C GLU A 131 14.50 -33.56 -15.07
N ALA A 132 15.72 -34.06 -15.32
CA ALA A 132 16.84 -33.22 -15.74
C ALA A 132 16.58 -32.59 -17.11
N VAL A 133 16.72 -31.26 -17.19
CA VAL A 133 16.56 -30.50 -18.43
C VAL A 133 17.82 -30.57 -19.25
N GLN A 134 17.68 -30.88 -20.54
CA GLN A 134 18.78 -30.96 -21.51
C GLN A 134 18.63 -29.89 -22.60
N GLY A 135 19.76 -29.52 -23.19
CA GLY A 135 19.80 -28.55 -24.28
C GLY A 135 19.66 -27.09 -23.83
N PRO A 136 19.22 -26.20 -24.75
CA PRO A 136 19.16 -24.78 -24.50
C PRO A 136 18.05 -24.41 -23.50
N VAL A 137 18.38 -23.49 -22.60
CA VAL A 137 17.52 -22.92 -21.57
C VAL A 137 17.61 -21.40 -21.66
N GLU A 138 16.49 -20.70 -21.54
CA GLU A 138 16.44 -19.25 -21.50
C GLU A 138 16.55 -18.76 -20.06
N ILE A 139 17.59 -18.01 -19.75
CA ILE A 139 17.70 -17.26 -18.49
C ILE A 139 17.05 -15.91 -18.69
N LYS A 140 15.92 -15.68 -18.02
CA LYS A 140 15.20 -14.40 -17.96
C LYS A 140 15.66 -13.62 -16.74
N TYR A 141 15.91 -12.33 -16.91
CA TYR A 141 16.28 -11.47 -15.80
C TYR A 141 15.83 -10.03 -16.00
N ARG A 142 15.69 -9.31 -14.89
CA ARG A 142 15.54 -7.85 -14.85
C ARG A 142 16.21 -7.30 -13.60
N GLU A 143 16.82 -6.13 -13.73
CA GLU A 143 17.54 -5.46 -12.66
C GLU A 143 16.79 -4.20 -12.24
N PHE A 144 16.77 -3.93 -10.95
CA PHE A 144 16.21 -2.72 -10.37
C PHE A 144 17.37 -1.94 -9.74
N GLN A 145 17.71 -0.78 -10.32
CA GLN A 145 18.92 -0.05 -9.94
C GLN A 145 18.63 1.33 -9.35
N ASP A 146 17.42 1.86 -9.53
CA ASP A 146 17.04 3.19 -9.06
C ASP A 146 15.66 3.22 -8.38
N PHE A 147 15.34 4.39 -7.83
CA PHE A 147 14.08 4.61 -7.12
C PHE A 147 12.84 4.45 -8.01
N VAL A 148 12.96 4.69 -9.33
CA VAL A 148 11.84 4.53 -10.26
C VAL A 148 11.55 3.05 -10.43
N ASP A 149 12.59 2.26 -10.68
CA ASP A 149 12.52 0.79 -10.77
C ASP A 149 11.89 0.20 -9.50
N PHE A 150 12.35 0.63 -8.32
CA PHE A 150 11.82 0.13 -7.04
C PHE A 150 10.35 0.51 -6.86
N PHE A 151 9.99 1.77 -7.14
CA PHE A 151 8.63 2.26 -7.00
C PHE A 151 7.66 1.49 -7.90
N ILE A 152 7.96 1.34 -9.19
CA ILE A 152 7.08 0.64 -10.12
C ILE A 152 7.01 -0.87 -9.84
N SER A 153 8.02 -1.45 -9.18
CA SER A 153 8.01 -2.88 -8.84
C SER A 153 6.94 -3.24 -7.80
N GLY A 154 6.54 -2.28 -6.96
CA GLY A 154 5.63 -2.55 -5.83
C GLY A 154 6.23 -3.44 -4.73
N ILE A 155 7.55 -3.70 -4.77
CA ILE A 155 8.23 -4.49 -3.75
C ILE A 155 8.39 -3.62 -2.49
N PRO A 156 7.93 -4.08 -1.31
CA PRO A 156 8.03 -3.31 -0.09
C PRO A 156 9.49 -3.16 0.34
N MET A 157 9.94 -1.90 0.43
CA MET A 157 11.29 -1.51 0.86
C MET A 157 11.34 -1.13 2.35
N HIS A 158 10.46 -1.68 3.17
CA HIS A 158 10.46 -1.47 4.62
C HIS A 158 10.52 -2.81 5.34
N TYR A 159 11.11 -2.81 6.52
CA TYR A 159 11.11 -3.96 7.42
C TYR A 159 10.79 -3.52 8.85
N ASP A 160 10.26 -4.44 9.64
CA ASP A 160 9.97 -4.21 11.05
C ASP A 160 11.05 -4.85 11.93
N SER A 161 11.47 -4.14 12.96
CA SER A 161 12.31 -4.67 14.04
C SER A 161 11.88 -4.06 15.36
N LEU A 162 11.36 -4.88 16.27
CA LEU A 162 10.87 -4.48 17.60
C LEU A 162 9.81 -3.37 17.55
N ASP A 163 8.79 -3.52 16.69
CA ASP A 163 7.71 -2.54 16.46
C ASP A 163 8.21 -1.19 15.91
N GLN A 164 9.43 -1.17 15.35
CA GLN A 164 9.99 -0.01 14.66
C GLN A 164 10.16 -0.34 13.19
N ARG A 165 9.58 0.51 12.34
CA ARG A 165 9.70 0.41 10.88
C ARG A 165 10.96 1.09 10.39
N TYR A 166 11.74 0.36 9.62
CA TYR A 166 12.96 0.82 8.97
C TYR A 166 12.82 0.72 7.45
N LEU A 167 13.63 1.48 6.73
CA LEU A 167 13.74 1.38 5.27
C LEU A 167 14.92 0.48 4.89
N LEU A 168 14.72 -0.32 3.85
CA LEU A 168 15.80 -1.02 3.16
C LEU A 168 16.47 -0.04 2.20
N GLU A 169 17.79 0.05 2.29
CA GLU A 169 18.60 0.71 1.27
C GLU A 169 19.07 -0.34 0.26
N SER A 170 18.59 -0.24 -0.97
CA SER A 170 19.00 -1.17 -2.02
C SER A 170 20.27 -0.66 -2.70
N ALA A 171 21.30 -1.52 -2.74
CA ALA A 171 22.45 -1.35 -3.63
C ALA A 171 22.16 -1.85 -5.05
N GLY A 172 20.97 -2.43 -5.29
CA GLY A 172 20.55 -3.08 -6.53
C GLY A 172 19.75 -4.35 -6.22
N MET A 173 18.59 -4.52 -6.86
CA MET A 173 17.81 -5.76 -6.80
C MET A 173 17.81 -6.43 -8.18
N VAL A 174 17.63 -7.75 -8.19
CA VAL A 174 17.53 -8.50 -9.44
C VAL A 174 16.49 -9.60 -9.29
N GLU A 175 15.74 -9.83 -10.36
CA GLU A 175 14.94 -11.03 -10.53
C GLU A 175 15.55 -11.86 -11.65
N VAL A 176 15.82 -13.14 -11.38
CA VAL A 176 16.43 -14.07 -12.34
C VAL A 176 15.69 -15.40 -12.30
N PHE A 177 15.46 -15.98 -13.48
CA PHE A 177 14.94 -17.34 -13.59
C PHE A 177 15.22 -18.00 -14.92
N ALA A 178 14.91 -19.30 -15.00
CA ALA A 178 15.11 -20.10 -16.19
C ALA A 178 13.79 -20.63 -16.75
N GLU A 179 13.66 -20.64 -18.07
CA GLU A 179 12.55 -21.24 -18.81
C GLU A 179 13.07 -22.12 -19.96
N GLN A 180 12.30 -23.16 -20.27
CA GLN A 180 12.47 -23.91 -21.52
C GLN A 180 11.09 -24.13 -22.14
N ASN A 181 10.95 -23.80 -23.43
CA ASN A 181 9.68 -23.92 -24.16
C ASN A 181 8.51 -23.21 -23.47
N GLY A 182 8.76 -22.05 -22.83
CA GLY A 182 7.77 -21.28 -22.08
C GLY A 182 7.39 -21.85 -20.71
N ALA A 183 8.04 -22.93 -20.25
CA ALA A 183 7.81 -23.50 -18.93
C ALA A 183 8.93 -23.13 -17.96
N ARG A 184 8.55 -22.66 -16.75
CA ARG A 184 9.48 -22.34 -15.66
C ARG A 184 10.22 -23.58 -15.18
N LEU A 185 11.54 -23.47 -15.09
CA LEU A 185 12.41 -24.51 -14.56
C LEU A 185 12.70 -24.30 -13.08
N GLN A 186 13.03 -25.39 -12.39
CA GLN A 186 13.48 -25.38 -11.01
C GLN A 186 14.97 -25.68 -10.95
N VAL A 187 15.63 -25.22 -9.89
CA VAL A 187 17.00 -25.63 -9.60
C VAL A 187 16.97 -27.05 -9.07
N ALA A 188 17.81 -27.93 -9.61
CA ALA A 188 17.90 -29.32 -9.23
C ALA A 188 18.22 -29.45 -7.72
N PRO A 189 17.66 -30.45 -7.02
CA PRO A 189 17.97 -30.68 -5.62
C PRO A 189 19.47 -30.76 -5.34
N GLY A 190 19.93 -30.07 -4.29
CA GLY A 190 21.34 -30.02 -3.91
C GLY A 190 22.22 -29.13 -4.79
N LYS A 191 21.65 -28.39 -5.74
CA LYS A 191 22.35 -27.36 -6.52
C LYS A 191 21.88 -25.97 -6.14
N SER A 192 22.74 -24.99 -6.36
CA SER A 192 22.45 -23.58 -6.12
C SER A 192 23.04 -22.74 -7.25
N LEU A 193 22.36 -21.66 -7.60
CA LEU A 193 22.88 -20.63 -8.48
C LEU A 193 23.57 -19.57 -7.61
N SER A 194 24.76 -19.13 -8.00
CA SER A 194 25.40 -17.98 -7.36
C SER A 194 25.12 -16.75 -8.20
N VAL A 195 24.50 -15.73 -7.62
CA VAL A 195 24.17 -14.48 -8.30
C VAL A 195 25.04 -13.38 -7.72
N ARG A 196 25.79 -12.69 -8.57
CA ARG A 196 26.63 -11.55 -8.21
C ARG A 196 26.06 -10.29 -8.84
N VAL A 197 25.66 -9.36 -8.00
CA VAL A 197 25.14 -8.04 -8.41
C VAL A 197 26.15 -6.99 -7.99
N GLN A 198 26.54 -6.12 -8.92
CA GLN A 198 27.37 -4.96 -8.62
C GLN A 198 26.47 -3.80 -8.20
N GLY A 199 26.57 -3.40 -6.94
CA GLY A 199 25.78 -2.30 -6.41
C GLY A 199 26.57 -1.00 -6.24
N LYS A 200 25.85 0.13 -6.28
CA LYS A 200 26.40 1.46 -5.98
C LYS A 200 25.73 2.00 -4.73
N VAL A 201 26.50 2.17 -3.66
CA VAL A 201 26.01 2.78 -2.41
C VAL A 201 26.57 4.19 -2.32
N ARG A 202 25.69 5.18 -2.13
CA ARG A 202 26.11 6.53 -1.79
C ARG A 202 26.36 6.57 -0.29
N VAL A 203 27.61 6.80 0.09
CA VAL A 203 27.97 7.05 1.49
C VAL A 203 27.94 8.56 1.68
N GLU A 204 27.01 9.08 2.47
CA GLU A 204 27.06 10.47 2.91
C GLU A 204 28.24 10.62 3.89
N ALA A 205 29.11 11.61 3.66
CA ALA A 205 30.22 11.87 4.55
C ALA A 205 29.68 12.36 5.91
N SER A 206 30.01 11.66 7.00
CA SER A 206 29.75 12.16 8.34
C SER A 206 30.65 13.38 8.60
N ASN A 207 30.04 14.56 8.69
CA ASN A 207 30.67 15.78 9.20
C ASN A 207 30.76 15.75 10.72
#